data_AF-A0A2K3P2E0-F1
#
_entry.id   AF-A0A2K3P2E0-F1
#
_cell.length_a   1.000
_cell.length_b   1.000
_cell.length_c   1.000
_cell.angle_alpha   90.00
_cell.angle_beta   90.00
_cell.angle_gamma   90.00
#
_symmetry.space_group_name_H-M   'P 1'
#
loop_
_entity.id
_entity.type
_entity.pdbx_description
1 polymer ?
#
loop_
_entity_poly.entity_id
_entity_poly.type
_entity_poly.pdbx_seq_one_letter_code
_entity_poly.pdbx_strand_id
1 'polypeptide(L)'
;MSFMKGDFLSRTRKLVKGFAKAEPVWLKAMEQAPPATFPQPQGKIQTITLPEDVYVNRFSAIDPPPSRIFGLRVLDLKEQGIGEEEAMDVAEMEYLADKKAKKKAYARLKQIARLQGKRLPPNPYPCPIKEIQAEEKKYVRERFFDPEILEIVKQKKEEKQQRFGGGNW
;
A
#
# COMPACT_ATOMS: atom_id res chain seq x y z
N MET A 1 -19.14 -36.96 -29.24
CA MET A 1 -19.95 -36.02 -28.42
C MET A 1 -19.72 -36.32 -26.94
N SER A 2 -18.86 -35.56 -26.24
CA SER A 2 -18.61 -35.86 -24.82
C SER A 2 -19.77 -35.34 -23.97
N PHE A 3 -20.44 -36.24 -23.26
CA PHE A 3 -21.53 -35.93 -22.32
C PHE A 3 -21.10 -34.98 -21.18
N MET A 4 -19.79 -34.77 -21.02
CA MET A 4 -19.17 -34.11 -19.88
C MET A 4 -18.46 -32.78 -20.21
N LYS A 5 -18.52 -32.23 -21.42
CA LYS A 5 -18.04 -30.85 -21.70
C LYS A 5 -19.19 -29.84 -21.60
N GLY A 6 -18.98 -28.72 -20.89
CA GLY A 6 -19.94 -27.62 -20.74
C GLY A 6 -20.25 -27.25 -19.28
N ASP A 7 -21.11 -26.25 -19.09
CA ASP A 7 -21.45 -25.66 -17.79
C ASP A 7 -22.23 -26.62 -16.87
N PHE A 8 -22.12 -26.41 -15.56
CA PHE A 8 -22.73 -27.25 -14.53
C PHE A 8 -24.26 -27.37 -14.66
N LEU A 9 -24.95 -26.26 -14.93
CA LEU A 9 -26.41 -26.23 -15.15
C LEU A 9 -26.80 -27.06 -16.38
N SER A 10 -26.08 -26.89 -17.48
CA SER A 10 -26.28 -27.64 -18.72
C SER A 10 -26.07 -29.15 -18.55
N ARG A 11 -25.10 -29.55 -17.71
CA ARG A 11 -24.82 -30.96 -17.38
C ARG A 11 -25.92 -31.57 -16.51
N THR A 12 -26.32 -30.88 -15.45
CA THR A 12 -27.34 -31.40 -14.52
C THR A 12 -28.71 -31.49 -15.17
N ARG A 13 -29.08 -30.52 -16.02
CA ARG A 13 -30.30 -30.60 -16.85
C ARG A 13 -30.32 -31.84 -17.74
N LYS A 14 -29.19 -32.19 -18.38
CA LYS A 14 -29.09 -33.40 -19.23
C LYS A 14 -29.24 -34.69 -18.42
N LEU A 15 -28.65 -34.76 -17.22
CA LEU A 15 -28.72 -35.94 -16.35
C LEU A 15 -30.12 -36.18 -15.77
N VAL A 16 -30.81 -35.10 -15.37
CA VAL A 16 -32.20 -35.18 -14.89
C VAL A 16 -33.13 -35.58 -16.04
N LYS A 17 -32.97 -34.98 -17.24
CA LYS A 17 -33.74 -35.36 -18.43
C LYS A 17 -33.51 -36.81 -18.88
N GLY A 18 -32.30 -37.33 -18.67
CA GLY A 18 -31.95 -38.72 -18.97
C GLY A 18 -32.32 -39.72 -17.87
N PHE A 19 -33.07 -39.30 -16.84
CA PHE A 19 -33.44 -40.10 -15.67
C PHE A 19 -32.26 -40.74 -14.92
N ALA A 20 -31.03 -40.24 -15.15
CA ALA A 20 -29.83 -40.74 -14.49
C ALA A 20 -29.69 -40.20 -13.06
N LYS A 21 -30.38 -39.10 -12.74
CA LYS A 21 -30.44 -38.48 -11.41
C LYS A 21 -31.83 -37.89 -11.15
N ALA A 22 -32.27 -37.94 -9.90
CA ALA A 22 -33.47 -37.22 -9.45
C ALA A 22 -33.24 -35.69 -9.55
N GLU A 23 -34.33 -34.94 -9.76
CA GLU A 23 -34.29 -33.48 -9.86
C GLU A 23 -33.85 -32.87 -8.52
N PRO A 24 -32.71 -32.15 -8.46
CA PRO A 24 -32.28 -31.51 -7.23
C PRO A 24 -33.09 -30.24 -6.97
N VAL A 25 -33.39 -29.99 -5.68
CA VAL A 25 -34.22 -28.84 -5.23
C VAL A 25 -33.70 -27.49 -5.73
N TRP A 26 -32.38 -27.33 -5.86
CA TRP A 26 -31.74 -26.10 -6.30
C TRP A 26 -31.78 -25.86 -7.83
N LEU A 27 -32.15 -26.86 -8.64
CA LEU A 27 -32.11 -26.73 -10.10
C LEU A 27 -33.05 -25.63 -10.59
N LYS A 28 -34.30 -25.60 -10.09
CA LYS A 28 -35.30 -24.60 -10.46
C LYS A 28 -34.85 -23.17 -10.10
N ALA A 29 -34.23 -23.01 -8.93
CA ALA A 29 -33.71 -21.72 -8.49
C ALA A 29 -32.54 -21.25 -9.38
N MET A 30 -31.64 -22.17 -9.76
CA MET A 30 -30.50 -21.85 -10.62
C MET A 30 -30.90 -21.62 -12.08
N GLU A 31 -32.00 -22.23 -12.55
CA GLU A 31 -32.57 -21.93 -13.87
C GLU A 31 -33.26 -20.57 -13.90
N GLN A 32 -33.91 -20.17 -12.80
CA GLN A 32 -34.51 -18.86 -12.66
C GLN A 32 -33.46 -17.74 -12.56
N ALA A 33 -32.36 -18.00 -11.88
CA ALA A 33 -31.25 -17.06 -11.70
C ALA A 33 -29.91 -17.74 -12.00
N PRO A 34 -29.54 -17.87 -13.29
CA PRO A 34 -28.24 -18.42 -13.65
C PRO A 34 -27.12 -17.47 -13.17
N PRO A 35 -25.93 -18.02 -12.86
CA PRO A 35 -24.78 -17.19 -12.51
C PRO A 35 -24.41 -16.24 -13.66
N ALA A 36 -23.95 -15.04 -13.32
CA ALA A 36 -23.54 -14.05 -14.30
C ALA A 36 -22.35 -14.56 -15.13
N THR A 37 -22.49 -14.55 -16.46
CA THR A 37 -21.41 -14.92 -17.39
C THR A 37 -20.67 -13.67 -17.81
N PHE A 38 -19.39 -13.59 -17.46
CA PHE A 38 -18.50 -12.55 -17.98
C PHE A 38 -17.86 -13.01 -19.29
N PRO A 39 -17.65 -12.10 -20.27
CA PRO A 39 -16.89 -12.45 -21.46
C PRO A 39 -15.50 -12.92 -21.04
N GLN A 40 -15.00 -13.97 -21.70
CA GLN A 40 -13.65 -14.44 -21.43
C GLN A 40 -12.66 -13.30 -21.77
N PRO A 41 -11.75 -12.93 -20.85
CA PRO A 41 -10.80 -11.88 -21.12
C PRO A 41 -9.90 -12.31 -22.28
N GLN A 42 -10.00 -11.60 -23.40
CA GLN A 42 -9.12 -11.81 -24.55
C GLN A 42 -7.79 -11.11 -24.25
N GLY A 43 -6.85 -11.85 -23.66
CA GLY A 43 -5.48 -11.39 -23.44
C GLY A 43 -5.15 -11.00 -22.01
N LYS A 44 -4.07 -10.22 -21.84
CA LYS A 44 -3.57 -9.78 -20.54
C LYS A 44 -4.43 -8.64 -19.98
N ILE A 45 -4.67 -8.67 -18.67
CA ILE A 45 -5.33 -7.58 -17.95
C ILE A 45 -4.46 -6.32 -18.10
N GLN A 46 -5.07 -5.21 -18.52
CA GLN A 46 -4.37 -3.94 -18.69
C GLN A 46 -4.06 -3.33 -17.32
N THR A 47 -2.87 -2.75 -17.18
CA THR A 47 -2.50 -1.99 -15.98
C THR A 47 -3.31 -0.70 -15.94
N ILE A 48 -4.01 -0.45 -14.85
CA ILE A 48 -4.74 0.79 -14.63
C ILE A 48 -3.72 1.89 -14.32
N THR A 49 -3.71 2.96 -15.11
CA THR A 49 -2.89 4.15 -14.91
C THR A 49 -3.80 5.36 -14.75
N LEU A 50 -3.53 6.19 -13.76
CA LEU A 50 -4.28 7.42 -13.50
C LEU A 50 -3.49 8.64 -14.00
N PRO A 51 -4.17 9.73 -14.39
CA PRO A 51 -3.49 10.93 -14.89
C PRO A 51 -2.58 11.56 -13.82
N GLU A 52 -2.90 11.42 -12.53
CA GLU A 52 -2.09 11.95 -11.44
C GLU A 52 -0.79 11.17 -11.21
N ASP A 53 -0.67 9.93 -11.68
CA ASP A 53 0.46 9.03 -11.39
C ASP A 53 1.80 9.61 -11.87
N VAL A 54 1.77 10.47 -12.90
CA VAL A 54 2.94 11.20 -13.43
C VAL A 54 3.56 12.12 -12.37
N TYR A 55 2.72 12.73 -11.53
CA TYR A 55 3.13 13.70 -10.52
C TYR A 55 3.42 13.05 -9.16
N VAL A 56 2.73 11.95 -8.84
CA VAL A 56 2.92 11.20 -7.59
C VAL A 56 4.38 10.75 -7.43
N ASN A 57 4.96 10.19 -8.50
CA ASN A 57 6.35 9.69 -8.50
C ASN A 57 7.40 10.82 -8.38
N ARG A 58 7.07 12.02 -8.84
CA ARG A 58 7.97 13.19 -8.78
C ARG A 58 7.99 13.82 -7.39
N PHE A 59 6.84 13.81 -6.70
CA PHE A 59 6.67 14.50 -5.43
C PHE A 59 7.19 13.69 -4.23
N SER A 60 6.70 12.47 -4.04
CA SER A 60 7.22 11.61 -2.98
C SER A 60 6.91 10.13 -3.22
N ALA A 61 7.93 9.29 -3.12
CA ALA A 61 7.81 7.84 -3.21
C ALA A 61 7.48 7.18 -1.84
N ILE A 62 7.51 7.97 -0.76
CA ILE A 62 7.45 7.45 0.62
C ILE A 62 6.02 7.47 1.15
N ASP A 63 5.22 8.48 0.79
CA ASP A 63 3.86 8.65 1.32
C ASP A 63 2.83 8.82 0.18
N PRO A 64 2.08 7.76 -0.15
CA PRO A 64 1.13 7.79 -1.25
C PRO A 64 0.02 8.86 -1.13
N PRO A 65 -0.61 9.10 0.04
CA PRO A 65 -1.74 10.03 0.16
C PRO A 65 -1.37 11.50 -0.09
N PRO A 66 -0.29 12.09 0.49
CA PRO A 66 0.10 13.46 0.15
C PRO A 66 0.52 13.61 -1.30
N SER A 67 1.25 12.64 -1.86
CA SER A 67 1.64 12.66 -3.27
C SER A 67 0.42 12.65 -4.19
N ARG A 68 -0.62 11.90 -3.83
CA ARG A 68 -1.89 11.86 -4.58
C ARG A 68 -2.65 13.18 -4.50
N ILE A 69 -2.76 13.78 -3.31
CA ILE A 69 -3.41 15.09 -3.13
C ILE A 69 -2.69 16.15 -3.95
N PHE A 70 -1.35 16.13 -3.95
CA PHE A 70 -0.55 17.00 -4.79
C PHE A 70 -0.83 16.79 -6.28
N GLY A 71 -0.81 15.55 -6.76
CA GLY A 71 -1.10 15.24 -8.17
C GLY A 71 -2.49 15.67 -8.62
N LEU A 72 -3.51 15.46 -7.79
CA LEU A 72 -4.87 15.94 -8.04
C LEU A 72 -4.91 17.48 -8.10
N ARG A 73 -4.21 18.16 -7.19
CA ARG A 73 -4.18 19.62 -7.17
C ARG A 73 -3.53 20.21 -8.43
N VAL A 74 -2.48 19.58 -8.95
CA VAL A 74 -1.84 19.97 -10.22
C VAL A 74 -2.81 19.80 -11.39
N LEU A 75 -3.60 18.71 -11.41
CA LEU A 75 -4.63 18.51 -12.42
C LEU A 75 -5.73 19.56 -12.35
N ASP A 76 -6.21 19.92 -11.15
CA ASP A 76 -7.22 20.97 -10.97
C ASP A 76 -6.74 22.34 -11.50
N LEU A 77 -5.46 22.66 -11.30
CA LEU A 77 -4.85 23.91 -11.79
C LEU A 77 -4.66 23.88 -13.31
N LYS A 78 -4.33 22.71 -13.86
CA LYS A 78 -4.24 22.51 -15.31
C LYS A 78 -5.61 22.62 -16.00
N GLU A 79 -6.68 22.14 -15.35
CA GLU A 79 -8.06 22.34 -15.82
C GLU A 79 -8.45 23.82 -15.87
N GLN A 80 -7.86 24.65 -15.01
CA GLN A 80 -8.02 26.12 -15.04
C GLN A 80 -7.18 26.82 -16.11
N GLY A 81 -6.37 26.07 -16.86
CA GLY A 81 -5.53 26.58 -17.95
C GLY A 81 -4.14 27.06 -17.52
N ILE A 82 -3.70 26.75 -16.30
CA ILE A 82 -2.35 27.07 -15.81
C ILE A 82 -1.34 26.12 -16.45
N GLY A 83 -0.13 26.62 -16.77
CA GLY A 83 0.96 25.78 -17.28
C GLY A 83 1.35 24.68 -16.29
N GLU A 84 1.88 23.56 -16.77
CA GLU A 84 2.20 22.42 -15.90
C GLU A 84 3.25 22.75 -14.82
N GLU A 85 4.29 23.52 -15.18
CA GLU A 85 5.35 23.93 -14.27
C GLU A 85 4.81 24.88 -13.19
N GLU A 86 4.07 25.91 -13.61
CA GLU A 86 3.43 26.86 -12.71
C GLU A 86 2.42 26.16 -11.77
N ALA A 87 1.66 25.19 -12.28
CA ALA A 87 0.73 24.40 -11.49
C ALA A 87 1.45 23.56 -10.42
N MET A 88 2.60 22.96 -10.76
CA MET A 88 3.43 22.22 -9.79
C MET A 88 3.97 23.14 -8.70
N ASP A 89 4.49 24.31 -9.06
CA ASP A 89 5.04 25.28 -8.11
C ASP A 89 3.97 25.79 -7.13
N VAL A 90 2.78 26.12 -7.63
CA VAL A 90 1.64 26.54 -6.80
C VAL A 90 1.22 25.42 -5.85
N ALA A 91 1.10 24.19 -6.34
CA ALA A 91 0.74 23.04 -5.52
C ALA A 91 1.81 22.74 -4.45
N GLU A 92 3.10 22.94 -4.75
CA GLU A 92 4.18 22.75 -3.78
C GLU A 92 4.10 23.82 -2.68
N MET A 93 3.87 25.06 -3.07
CA MET A 93 3.70 26.19 -2.14
C MET A 93 2.51 25.97 -1.18
N GLU A 94 1.36 25.52 -1.70
CA GLU A 94 0.19 25.16 -0.89
C GLU A 94 0.50 24.02 0.09
N TYR A 95 1.14 22.95 -0.38
CA TYR A 95 1.53 21.84 0.47
C TYR A 95 2.49 22.26 1.60
N LEU A 96 3.48 23.11 1.30
CA LEU A 96 4.41 23.63 2.29
C LEU A 96 3.71 24.53 3.31
N ALA A 97 2.75 25.34 2.87
CA ALA A 97 1.93 26.17 3.75
C ALA A 97 1.13 25.32 4.74
N ASP A 98 0.45 24.28 4.27
CA ASP A 98 -0.29 23.33 5.09
C ASP A 98 0.60 22.60 6.09
N LYS A 99 1.78 22.16 5.64
CA LYS A 99 2.77 21.50 6.50
C LYS A 99 3.26 22.44 7.60
N LYS A 100 3.47 23.73 7.29
CA LYS A 100 3.83 24.76 8.28
C LYS A 100 2.68 25.02 9.25
N ALA A 101 1.44 25.11 8.76
CA ALA A 101 0.25 25.32 9.58
C ALA A 101 0.03 24.16 10.57
N LYS A 102 0.12 22.91 10.10
CA LYS A 102 0.05 21.70 10.93
C LYS A 102 1.11 21.69 12.05
N LYS A 103 2.35 22.07 11.73
CA LYS A 103 3.42 22.20 12.74
C LYS A 103 3.12 23.28 13.78
N LYS A 104 2.63 24.46 13.36
CA LYS A 104 2.25 25.55 14.27
C LYS A 104 1.08 25.15 15.17
N ALA A 105 0.06 24.48 14.62
CA ALA A 105 -1.07 23.97 15.37
C ALA A 105 -0.62 22.98 16.46
N TYR A 106 0.25 22.02 16.12
CA TYR A 106 0.79 21.09 17.10
C TYR A 106 1.66 21.78 18.16
N ALA A 107 2.47 22.76 17.78
CA ALA A 107 3.24 23.57 18.74
C ALA A 107 2.32 24.29 19.75
N ARG A 108 1.21 24.86 19.27
CA ARG A 108 0.20 25.49 20.11
C ARG A 108 -0.48 24.49 21.05
N LEU A 109 -0.83 23.29 20.56
CA LEU A 109 -1.38 22.21 21.39
C LEU A 109 -0.42 21.80 22.52
N LYS A 110 0.89 21.73 22.25
CA LYS A 110 1.90 21.45 23.28
C LYS A 110 1.96 22.54 24.34
N GLN A 111 1.90 23.81 23.94
CA GLN A 111 1.88 24.94 24.86
C GLN A 111 0.67 24.85 25.79
N ILE A 112 -0.51 24.59 25.23
CA ILE A 112 -1.75 24.42 26.01
C ILE A 112 -1.63 23.23 26.98
N ALA A 113 -1.13 22.08 26.52
CA ALA A 113 -0.99 20.90 27.37
C ALA A 113 -0.02 21.13 28.55
N ARG A 114 1.09 21.84 28.31
CA ARG A 114 2.03 22.24 29.37
C ARG A 114 1.38 23.16 30.39
N LEU A 115 0.64 24.18 29.94
CA LEU A 115 -0.09 25.10 30.82
C LEU A 115 -1.16 24.37 31.64
N GLN A 116 -1.80 23.36 31.07
CA GLN A 116 -2.79 22.53 31.78
C GLN A 116 -2.16 21.47 32.70
N GLY A 117 -0.83 21.32 32.72
CA GLY A 117 -0.14 20.27 33.47
C GLY A 117 -0.42 18.84 32.96
N LYS A 118 -0.98 18.70 31.75
CA LYS A 118 -1.31 17.40 31.15
C LYS A 118 -0.11 16.83 30.39
N ARG A 119 -0.10 15.51 30.19
CA ARG A 119 0.86 14.86 29.29
C ARG A 119 0.76 15.46 27.89
N LEU A 120 1.91 15.56 27.21
CA LEU A 120 1.97 16.09 25.85
C LEU A 120 1.12 15.23 24.92
N PRO A 121 0.23 15.83 24.10
CA PRO A 121 -0.53 15.08 23.13
C PRO A 121 0.42 14.45 22.11
N PRO A 122 0.13 13.23 21.62
CA PRO A 122 0.84 12.64 20.50
C PRO A 122 0.73 13.55 19.27
N ASN A 123 1.71 13.47 18.36
CA ASN A 123 1.70 14.33 17.18
C ASN A 123 0.54 13.93 16.26
N PRO A 124 -0.45 14.81 15.99
CA PRO A 124 -1.57 14.50 15.11
C PRO A 124 -1.17 14.42 13.64
N TYR A 125 0.00 14.97 13.26
CA TYR A 125 0.54 14.92 11.90
C TYR A 125 1.97 14.38 11.93
N PRO A 126 2.14 13.08 12.17
CA PRO A 126 3.44 12.45 12.10
C PRO A 126 3.98 12.50 10.67
N CYS A 127 5.30 12.65 10.54
CA CYS A 127 5.94 12.45 9.24
C CYS A 127 6.13 10.94 9.07
N PRO A 128 5.80 10.33 7.92
CA PRO A 128 5.97 8.90 7.67
C PRO A 128 7.37 8.38 8.02
N ILE A 129 8.41 9.15 7.64
CA ILE A 129 9.81 8.85 7.97
C ILE A 129 10.03 8.73 9.48
N LYS A 130 9.38 9.60 10.28
CA LYS A 130 9.53 9.59 11.74
C LYS A 130 8.78 8.43 12.39
N GLU A 131 7.72 7.93 11.77
CA GLU A 131 7.00 6.72 12.23
C GLU A 131 7.86 5.50 11.99
N ILE A 132 8.35 5.33 10.76
CA ILE A 132 9.28 4.26 10.39
C ILE A 132 10.50 4.28 11.31
N GLN A 133 11.12 5.45 11.51
CA GLN A 133 12.25 5.58 12.43
C GLN A 133 11.89 5.26 13.89
N ALA A 134 10.69 5.61 14.36
CA ALA A 134 10.26 5.31 15.73
C ALA A 134 10.07 3.80 15.94
N GLU A 135 9.53 3.11 14.95
CA GLU A 135 9.38 1.65 14.93
C GLU A 135 10.75 0.96 14.85
N GLU A 136 11.60 1.40 13.92
CA GLU A 136 12.94 0.83 13.70
C GLU A 136 13.91 1.09 14.85
N LYS A 137 13.73 2.19 15.60
CA LYS A 137 14.62 2.58 16.70
C LYS A 137 14.81 1.47 17.72
N LYS A 138 13.77 0.65 17.96
CA LYS A 138 13.85 -0.51 18.85
C LYS A 138 14.88 -1.52 18.31
N TYR A 139 14.70 -1.96 17.07
CA TYR A 139 15.56 -2.93 16.41
C TYR A 139 16.99 -2.40 16.17
N VAL A 140 17.13 -1.11 15.87
CA VAL A 140 18.45 -0.47 15.72
C VAL A 140 19.19 -0.49 17.05
N ARG A 141 18.50 -0.19 18.17
CA ARG A 141 19.11 -0.25 19.50
C ARG A 141 19.51 -1.68 19.86
N GLU A 142 18.60 -2.63 19.69
CA GLU A 142 18.83 -4.06 19.93
C GLU A 142 20.08 -4.56 19.20
N ARG A 143 20.29 -4.19 17.92
CA ARG A 143 21.49 -4.57 17.15
C ARG A 143 22.84 -4.20 17.78
N PHE A 144 22.90 -3.12 18.57
CA PHE A 144 24.15 -2.64 19.16
C PHE A 144 24.30 -3.01 20.64
N PHE A 145 23.18 -3.20 21.35
CA PHE A 145 23.19 -3.36 22.81
C PHE A 145 22.77 -4.75 23.28
N ASP A 146 22.19 -5.59 22.41
CA ASP A 146 21.80 -6.94 22.81
C ASP A 146 23.01 -7.87 22.86
N PRO A 147 23.25 -8.54 24.00
CA PRO A 147 24.43 -9.40 24.17
C PRO A 147 24.45 -10.56 23.18
N GLU A 148 23.29 -11.17 22.91
CA GLU A 148 23.16 -12.29 21.95
C GLU A 148 23.55 -11.88 20.52
N ILE A 149 23.15 -10.69 20.08
CA ILE A 149 23.50 -10.18 18.74
C ILE A 149 25.01 -9.90 18.66
N LEU A 150 25.59 -9.33 19.72
CA LEU A 150 27.03 -9.09 19.79
C LEU A 150 27.83 -10.39 19.77
N GLU A 151 27.35 -11.44 20.43
CA GLU A 151 27.94 -12.79 20.38
C GLU A 151 27.90 -13.37 18.97
N ILE A 152 26.75 -13.30 18.29
CA ILE A 152 26.61 -13.74 16.89
C ILE A 152 27.55 -12.97 15.97
N VAL A 153 27.70 -11.65 16.17
CA VAL A 153 28.63 -10.82 15.38
C VAL A 153 30.08 -11.21 15.64
N LYS A 154 30.46 -11.52 16.89
CA LYS A 154 31.81 -12.02 17.23
C LYS A 154 32.09 -13.38 16.57
N GLN A 155 31.16 -14.32 16.68
CA GLN A 155 31.26 -15.63 16.03
C GLN A 155 31.46 -15.50 14.51
N LYS A 156 30.67 -14.63 13.85
CA LYS A 156 30.83 -14.37 12.40
C LYS A 156 32.16 -13.73 12.05
N LYS A 157 32.71 -12.86 12.91
CA LYS A 157 34.06 -12.28 12.71
C LYS A 157 35.12 -13.37 12.81
N GLU A 158 35.04 -14.24 13.81
CA GLU A 158 35.95 -15.37 14.01
C GLU A 158 35.89 -16.37 12.85
N GLU A 159 34.69 -16.76 12.39
CA GLU A 159 34.50 -17.61 11.20
C GLU A 159 35.10 -16.97 9.94
N LYS A 160 34.91 -15.67 9.75
CA LYS A 160 35.52 -14.94 8.62
C LYS A 160 37.04 -14.94 8.73
N GLN A 161 37.58 -14.78 9.93
CA GLN A 161 39.01 -14.76 10.18
C GLN A 161 39.64 -16.15 10.03
N GLN A 162 38.92 -17.23 10.34
CA GLN A 162 39.34 -18.59 10.04
C GLN A 162 39.28 -18.90 8.53
N ARG A 163 38.26 -18.40 7.82
CA ARG A 163 38.13 -18.58 6.36
C ARG A 163 39.15 -17.79 5.54
N PHE A 164 39.55 -16.60 5.99
CA PHE A 164 40.43 -15.69 5.23
C PHE A 164 41.81 -15.43 5.87
N GLY A 165 42.04 -15.86 7.12
CA GLY A 165 43.31 -15.68 7.85
C GLY A 165 44.28 -16.87 7.75
N GLY A 166 43.94 -17.92 7.01
CA GLY A 166 44.83 -19.03 6.67
C GLY A 166 45.65 -18.81 5.39
N GLY A 167 45.79 -17.57 4.92
CA GLY A 167 46.64 -17.20 3.79
C GLY A 167 47.98 -16.69 4.30
N ASN A 168 48.96 -17.60 4.42
CA ASN A 168 50.35 -17.29 4.71
C ASN A 168 50.95 -16.38 3.61
N TRP A 169 51.23 -15.13 3.96
CA TRP A 169 52.24 -14.24 3.37
C TRP A 169 52.95 -13.52 4.51
#